data_AF-A0A376MTF0-F1
#
_entry.id   AF-A0A376MTF0-F1
#
_cell.length_a   1.000
_cell.length_b   1.000
_cell.length_c   1.000
_cell.angle_alpha   90.00
_cell.angle_beta   90.00
_cell.angle_gamma   90.00
#
_symmetry.space_group_name_H-M   'P 1'
#
loop_
_entity.id
_entity.type
_entity.pdbx_description
1 polymer ?
#
loop_
_entity_poly.entity_id
_entity_poly.type
_entity_poly.pdbx_seq_one_letter_code
_entity_poly.pdbx_strand_id
1 'polypeptide(L)'
;MLDVTLLNELAVSSLTRDSIPVPDYEPEADGIPNTFVPGRNILFLTLAAIYAYQVKAEAVITGVCETDFSGYPDCRDEFVKALNHAVSLGMAKIFVLKRR
;
A
#
# COMPACT_ATOMS: atom_id res chain seq x y z
N MET A 1 16.91 -1.73 -7.75
CA MET A 1 15.66 -2.53 -7.72
C MET A 1 15.36 -2.81 -6.26
N LEU A 2 14.16 -2.48 -5.77
CA LEU A 2 13.80 -2.72 -4.37
C LEU A 2 13.31 -4.16 -4.25
N ASP A 3 13.99 -5.00 -3.47
CA ASP A 3 13.54 -6.35 -3.17
C ASP A 3 12.49 -6.29 -2.06
N VAL A 4 11.29 -6.78 -2.35
CA VAL A 4 10.13 -6.76 -1.44
C VAL A 4 9.65 -8.17 -1.09
N THR A 5 10.50 -9.18 -1.27
CA THR A 5 10.21 -10.58 -0.88
C THR A 5 9.81 -10.74 0.58
N LEU A 6 10.21 -9.83 1.47
CA LEU A 6 9.75 -9.76 2.87
C LEU A 6 8.22 -9.66 3.01
N LEU A 7 7.50 -9.09 2.03
CA LEU A 7 6.02 -9.09 2.04
C LEU A 7 5.45 -10.52 2.08
N ASN A 8 6.14 -11.47 1.45
CA ASN A 8 5.70 -12.86 1.43
C ASN A 8 5.87 -13.56 2.80
N GLU A 9 6.77 -13.05 3.65
CA GLU A 9 6.93 -13.55 5.02
C GLU A 9 5.91 -12.93 5.98
N LEU A 10 5.51 -11.67 5.75
CA LEU A 10 4.63 -10.92 6.66
C LEU A 10 3.13 -11.16 6.40
N ALA A 11 2.75 -11.54 5.17
CA ALA A 11 1.35 -11.77 4.83
C ALA A 11 1.16 -13.02 3.98
N VAL A 12 0.20 -13.86 4.36
CA VAL A 12 -0.20 -15.05 3.60
C VAL A 12 -1.36 -14.68 2.68
N SER A 13 -1.12 -14.63 1.37
CA SER A 13 -2.14 -14.37 0.35
C SER A 13 -1.82 -15.05 -0.99
N SER A 14 -2.80 -15.10 -1.89
CA SER A 14 -2.63 -15.59 -3.27
C SER A 14 -1.65 -14.77 -4.14
N LEU A 15 -1.23 -13.59 -3.67
CA LEU A 15 -0.19 -12.78 -4.33
C LEU A 15 1.22 -13.05 -3.79
N THR A 16 1.34 -13.80 -2.69
CA THR A 16 2.59 -14.02 -1.94
C THR A 16 3.01 -15.50 -1.88
N ARG A 17 2.11 -16.42 -2.28
CA ARG A 17 2.38 -17.86 -2.38
C ARG A 17 1.79 -18.47 -3.65
N ASP A 18 2.64 -19.12 -4.46
CA ASP A 18 2.24 -19.86 -5.68
C ASP A 18 1.27 -21.02 -5.40
N SER A 19 1.19 -21.48 -4.15
CA SER A 19 0.33 -22.59 -3.73
C SER A 19 -1.13 -22.21 -3.49
N ILE A 20 -1.49 -20.91 -3.54
CA ILE A 20 -2.86 -20.43 -3.35
C ILE A 20 -3.37 -19.96 -4.73
N PRO A 21 -4.35 -20.66 -5.33
CA PRO A 21 -4.89 -20.27 -6.64
C PRO A 21 -5.45 -18.85 -6.60
N VAL A 22 -5.17 -18.05 -7.63
CA VAL A 22 -5.87 -16.78 -7.86
C VAL A 22 -7.30 -17.13 -8.31
N PRO A 23 -8.35 -16.78 -7.54
CA PRO A 23 -9.71 -17.08 -7.95
C PRO A 23 -10.12 -16.22 -9.16
N ASP A 24 -10.97 -16.78 -10.02
CA ASP A 24 -11.62 -16.02 -11.10
C ASP A 24 -12.42 -14.84 -10.51
N TYR A 25 -12.50 -13.74 -11.25
CA TYR A 25 -13.21 -12.55 -10.83
C TYR A 25 -14.71 -12.83 -10.73
N GLU A 26 -15.23 -12.98 -9.51
CA GLU A 26 -16.66 -13.03 -9.24
C GLU A 26 -17.16 -11.69 -8.69
N PRO A 27 -18.00 -10.95 -9.43
CA PRO A 27 -18.46 -9.61 -9.06
C PRO A 27 -19.46 -9.59 -7.87
N GLU A 28 -19.91 -10.75 -7.39
CA GLU A 28 -21.02 -10.89 -6.42
C GLU A 28 -20.62 -11.53 -5.08
N ALA A 29 -19.32 -11.78 -4.86
CA ALA A 29 -18.84 -12.26 -3.56
C ALA A 29 -18.75 -11.08 -2.56
N ASP A 30 -19.70 -11.01 -1.64
CA ASP A 30 -19.87 -9.98 -0.60
C ASP A 30 -18.80 -10.07 0.52
N GLY A 31 -17.55 -10.33 0.14
CA GLY A 31 -16.44 -10.62 1.04
C GLY A 31 -15.10 -10.17 0.47
N ILE A 32 -14.21 -9.79 1.39
CA ILE A 32 -12.83 -9.37 1.11
C ILE A 32 -12.16 -10.43 0.19
N PRO A 33 -11.69 -10.07 -1.02
CA PRO A 33 -11.07 -11.02 -1.94
C PRO A 33 -9.92 -11.77 -1.28
N ASN A 34 -9.73 -13.06 -1.59
CA ASN A 34 -8.61 -13.87 -1.06
C ASN A 34 -7.21 -13.41 -1.56
N THR A 35 -7.15 -12.31 -2.31
CA THR A 35 -5.94 -11.55 -2.69
C THR A 35 -5.63 -10.40 -1.71
N PHE A 36 -6.48 -10.20 -0.70
CA PHE A 36 -6.33 -9.16 0.30
C PHE A 36 -5.13 -9.43 1.20
N VAL A 37 -4.15 -8.53 1.13
CA VAL A 37 -3.04 -8.45 2.07
C VAL A 37 -3.29 -7.24 2.97
N PRO A 38 -3.59 -7.43 4.27
CA PRO A 38 -3.80 -6.31 5.17
C PRO A 38 -2.54 -5.45 5.25
N GLY A 39 -2.70 -4.14 5.09
CA GLY A 39 -1.62 -3.17 5.29
C GLY A 39 -0.56 -3.14 4.19
N ARG A 40 -0.81 -3.77 3.03
CA ARG A 40 0.12 -3.76 1.89
C ARG A 40 0.50 -2.33 1.48
N ASN A 41 -0.47 -1.41 1.40
CA ASN A 41 -0.19 -0.04 0.98
C ASN A 41 0.56 0.76 2.05
N ILE A 42 0.46 0.36 3.33
CA ILE A 42 1.29 0.92 4.40
C ILE A 42 2.75 0.68 4.06
N LEU A 43 3.11 -0.58 3.79
CA LEU A 43 4.50 -0.91 3.47
C LEU A 43 4.96 -0.21 2.19
N PHE A 44 4.16 -0.26 1.12
CA PHE A 44 4.51 0.38 -0.16
C PHE A 44 4.75 1.87 -0.03
N LEU A 45 3.87 2.60 0.66
CA LEU A 45 4.01 4.04 0.83
C LEU A 45 5.19 4.39 1.75
N THR A 46 5.46 3.58 2.79
CA THR A 46 6.66 3.76 3.63
C THR A 46 7.94 3.56 2.82
N LEU A 47 8.03 2.50 2.02
CA LEU A 47 9.20 2.25 1.16
C LEU A 47 9.37 3.34 0.11
N ALA A 48 8.28 3.78 -0.52
CA ALA A 48 8.30 4.88 -1.47
C ALA A 48 8.75 6.19 -0.82
N ALA A 49 8.32 6.48 0.41
CA ALA A 49 8.73 7.67 1.16
C ALA A 49 10.23 7.63 1.50
N ILE A 50 10.75 6.48 1.94
CA ILE A 50 12.19 6.28 2.18
C ILE A 50 12.98 6.48 0.88
N TYR A 51 12.53 5.88 -0.22
CA TYR A 51 13.20 6.06 -1.51
C TYR A 51 13.17 7.53 -1.97
N ALA A 52 12.02 8.20 -1.84
CA ALA A 52 11.85 9.62 -2.14
C ALA A 52 12.81 10.50 -1.32
N TYR A 53 13.07 10.15 -0.05
CA TYR A 53 14.07 10.82 0.77
C TYR A 53 15.46 10.74 0.14
N GLN A 54 15.89 9.53 -0.23
CA GLN A 54 17.24 9.28 -0.77
C GLN A 54 17.47 10.03 -2.08
N VAL A 55 16.46 10.09 -2.95
CA VAL A 55 16.55 10.80 -4.24
C VAL A 55 16.20 12.29 -4.14
N LYS A 56 15.99 12.81 -2.92
CA LYS A 56 15.61 14.20 -2.64
C LYS A 56 14.32 14.65 -3.33
N ALA A 57 13.39 13.73 -3.58
CA ALA A 57 12.07 14.08 -4.07
C ALA A 57 11.25 14.80 -2.98
N GLU A 58 10.31 15.65 -3.41
CA GLU A 58 9.40 16.42 -2.55
C GLU A 58 8.05 15.71 -2.35
N ALA A 59 7.66 14.87 -3.32
CA ALA A 59 6.36 14.22 -3.32
C ALA A 59 6.44 12.77 -3.79
N VAL A 60 5.52 11.96 -3.26
CA VAL A 60 5.20 10.61 -3.75
C VAL A 60 3.76 10.64 -4.23
N ILE A 61 3.56 10.25 -5.48
CA ILE A 61 2.24 10.15 -6.09
C ILE A 61 1.82 8.69 -6.08
N THR A 62 0.63 8.40 -5.58
CA THR A 62 0.04 7.06 -5.55
C THR A 62 -1.28 7.03 -6.31
N GLY A 63 -1.53 5.92 -6.99
CA GLY A 63 -2.77 5.67 -7.74
C GLY A 63 -3.88 5.02 -6.90
N VAL A 64 -3.75 4.96 -5.57
CA VAL A 64 -4.81 4.42 -4.72
C VAL A 64 -6.06 5.29 -4.80
N CYS A 65 -7.20 4.67 -5.09
CA CYS A 65 -8.48 5.34 -5.21
C CYS A 65 -9.47 4.79 -4.16
N GLU A 66 -10.34 5.66 -3.64
CA GLU A 66 -11.41 5.25 -2.71
C GLU A 66 -12.60 4.59 -3.41
N THR A 67 -12.79 4.86 -4.70
CA THR A 67 -13.94 4.33 -5.46
C THR A 67 -13.75 2.89 -5.94
N ASP A 68 -12.54 2.34 -5.83
CA ASP A 68 -12.29 0.92 -6.03
C ASP A 68 -12.72 0.16 -4.76
N PHE A 69 -14.04 -0.05 -4.71
CA PHE A 69 -14.97 -0.57 -3.68
C PHE A 69 -14.61 -1.85 -2.92
N SER A 70 -13.33 -2.15 -2.75
CA SER A 70 -12.86 -3.44 -2.22
C SER A 70 -12.55 -3.42 -0.72
N GLY A 71 -12.98 -2.37 0.00
CA GLY A 71 -12.99 -2.35 1.47
C GLY A 71 -11.64 -2.11 2.15
N TYR A 72 -10.60 -1.73 1.41
CA TYR A 72 -9.25 -1.52 1.93
C TYR A 72 -9.14 -0.25 2.79
N PRO A 73 -8.89 -0.35 4.11
CA PRO A 73 -8.74 0.82 4.97
C PRO A 73 -7.47 1.63 4.64
N ASP A 74 -6.45 0.99 4.06
CA ASP A 74 -5.17 1.57 3.66
C ASP A 74 -5.18 2.25 2.27
N CYS A 75 -6.36 2.47 1.67
CA CYS A 75 -6.55 3.30 0.48
C CYS A 75 -7.22 4.66 0.78
N ARG A 76 -7.76 4.82 1.99
CA ARG A 76 -8.56 5.98 2.40
C ARG A 76 -7.71 7.24 2.54
N ASP A 77 -8.32 8.39 2.32
CA ASP A 77 -7.69 9.71 2.48
C ASP A 77 -7.12 9.91 3.87
N GLU A 78 -7.91 9.55 4.89
CA GLU A 78 -7.53 9.67 6.29
C GLU A 78 -6.25 8.88 6.58
N PHE A 79 -6.16 7.68 6.04
CA PHE A 79 -4.96 6.86 6.14
C PHE A 79 -3.76 7.52 5.44
N VAL A 80 -3.91 7.98 4.19
CA VAL A 80 -2.79 8.59 3.45
C VAL A 80 -2.30 9.87 4.15
N LYS A 81 -3.21 10.68 4.69
CA LYS A 81 -2.88 11.87 5.48
C LYS A 81 -2.16 11.50 6.79
N ALA A 82 -2.65 10.52 7.52
CA ALA A 82 -2.03 10.04 8.75
C ALA A 82 -0.62 9.50 8.50
N LEU A 83 -0.46 8.67 7.46
CA LEU A 83 0.85 8.14 7.09
C LEU A 83 1.80 9.25 6.63
N ASN A 84 1.33 10.22 5.84
CA ASN A 84 2.14 11.36 5.42
C ASN A 84 2.71 12.13 6.62
N HIS A 85 1.88 12.35 7.64
CA HIS A 85 2.32 12.97 8.88
C HIS A 85 3.37 12.13 9.61
N ALA A 86 3.10 10.82 9.78
CA ALA A 86 4.02 9.91 10.46
C ALA A 86 5.39 9.83 9.78
N VAL A 87 5.44 9.69 8.45
CA VAL A 87 6.71 9.62 7.71
C VAL A 87 7.44 10.96 7.70
N SER A 88 6.71 12.08 7.68
CA SER A 88 7.32 13.41 7.75
C SER A 88 7.99 13.65 9.11
N LEU A 89 7.35 13.21 10.20
CA LEU A 89 7.94 13.25 11.55
C LEU A 89 9.15 12.31 11.65
N GLY A 90 9.02 11.07 11.19
CA GLY A 90 10.07 10.05 11.30
C GLY A 90 11.33 10.38 10.52
N MET A 91 11.23 11.16 9.45
CA MET A 91 12.38 11.59 8.63
C MET A 91 12.79 13.06 8.86
N ALA A 92 12.15 13.76 9.80
CA ALA A 92 12.35 15.19 10.06
C ALA A 92 12.34 16.07 8.78
N LYS A 93 11.47 15.72 7.83
CA LYS A 93 11.34 16.38 6.53
C LYS A 93 9.88 16.43 6.11
N ILE A 94 9.44 17.58 5.61
CA ILE A 94 8.09 17.71 5.07
C ILE A 94 8.02 16.96 3.74
N PHE A 95 7.15 15.96 3.67
CA PHE A 95 6.82 15.23 2.45
C PHE A 95 5.37 15.43 2.05
N VAL A 96 5.12 15.21 0.77
CA VAL A 96 3.78 15.23 0.21
C VAL A 96 3.45 13.86 -0.36
N LEU A 97 2.75 13.03 0.40
CA LEU A 97 2.03 11.88 -0.17
C LEU A 97 0.73 12.38 -0.81
N LYS A 98 0.62 12.26 -2.14
CA LYS A 98 -0.56 12.68 -2.92
C LYS A 98 -1.19 11.49 -3.62
N ARG A 99 -2.53 11.42 -3.55
CA ARG A 99 -3.34 10.54 -4.40
C ARG A 99 -3.65 11.26 -5.71
N ARG A 100 -3.72 10.52 -6.82
CA ARG A 100 -4.12 11.06 -8.12
C ARG A 100 -5.62 11.03 -8.30
#